data_AF-A0A9C7Z6L8-F1
#
_entry.id   AF-A0A9C7Z6L8-F1
#
_cell.length_a   1.000
_cell.length_b   1.000
_cell.length_c   1.000
_cell.angle_alpha   90.00
_cell.angle_beta   90.00
_cell.angle_gamma   90.00
#
_symmetry.space_group_name_H-M   'P 1'
#
loop_
_entity.id
_entity.type
_entity.pdbx_description
1 polymer ?
#
loop_
_entity_poly.entity_id
_entity_poly.type
_entity_poly.pdbx_seq_one_letter_code
_entity_poly.pdbx_strand_id
1 'polypeptide(L)'
;ERQIADFHAHLTNRKLIKAQEESSDMYASVDKAIDKLKRQLVKYKDHLNDRGTNVPVHEVDESEQKSLHREIIRTWTYFQKPMTPEEAAMQLDALEKSFLVFIDAETDAVSVIYHRQDGDYGLIEPRR
;
A
#
# COMPACT_ATOMS: atom_id res chain seq x y z
N GLU A 1 -24.06 -4.86 24.82
CA GLU A 1 -23.32 -3.90 23.97
C GLU A 1 -22.65 -4.68 22.84
N ARG A 2 -22.52 -4.09 21.65
CA ARG A 2 -21.84 -4.73 20.52
C ARG A 2 -20.34 -4.41 20.62
N GLN A 3 -19.51 -5.45 20.62
CA GLN A 3 -18.06 -5.33 20.77
C GLN A 3 -17.41 -5.56 19.41
N ILE A 4 -16.57 -4.62 18.97
CA ILE A 4 -15.95 -4.62 17.65
C ILE A 4 -14.44 -4.79 17.83
N ALA A 5 -13.85 -5.71 17.06
CA ALA A 5 -12.42 -5.88 16.98
C ALA A 5 -11.93 -5.55 15.55
N ASP A 6 -11.05 -4.56 15.45
CA ASP A 6 -10.47 -4.07 14.19
C ASP A 6 -8.96 -4.31 14.16
N PHE A 7 -8.49 -5.04 13.15
CA PHE A 7 -7.07 -5.32 12.92
C PHE A 7 -6.62 -4.82 11.56
N HIS A 8 -5.48 -4.13 11.56
CA HIS A 8 -4.76 -3.67 10.37
C HIS A 8 -3.35 -4.26 10.35
N ALA A 9 -3.01 -5.03 9.32
CA ALA A 9 -1.69 -5.61 9.13
C ALA A 9 -1.06 -5.10 7.83
N HIS A 10 0.12 -4.48 7.95
CA HIS A 10 0.94 -4.06 6.82
C HIS A 10 1.92 -5.17 6.44
N LEU A 11 1.83 -5.65 5.21
CA LEU A 11 2.72 -6.68 4.68
C LEU A 11 3.94 -6.06 3.99
N THR A 12 5.00 -6.87 3.85
CA THR A 12 6.29 -6.48 3.22
C THR A 12 6.13 -5.93 1.80
N ASN A 13 5.07 -6.29 1.06
CA ASN A 13 4.77 -5.76 -0.26
C ASN A 13 3.88 -4.50 -0.26
N ARG A 14 3.78 -3.78 0.88
CA ARG A 14 2.89 -2.63 1.10
C ARG A 14 1.39 -2.94 0.94
N LYS A 15 1.00 -4.22 0.90
CA LYS A 15 -0.41 -4.60 0.90
C LYS A 15 -0.96 -4.50 2.32
N LEU A 16 -2.12 -3.86 2.46
CA LEU A 16 -2.85 -3.75 3.72
C LEU A 16 -3.88 -4.88 3.80
N ILE A 17 -3.81 -5.67 4.87
CA ILE A 17 -4.85 -6.64 5.23
C ILE A 17 -5.67 -6.06 6.38
N LYS A 18 -6.99 -6.10 6.22
CA LYS A 18 -7.95 -5.64 7.24
C LYS A 18 -8.84 -6.79 7.66
N ALA A 19 -9.01 -6.95 8.97
CA ALA A 19 -9.95 -7.89 9.56
C ALA A 19 -10.77 -7.18 10.63
N GLN A 20 -12.06 -7.05 10.38
CA GLN A 20 -13.05 -6.48 11.31
C GLN A 20 -14.11 -7.54 11.59
N GLU A 21 -14.45 -7.72 12.86
CA GLU A 21 -15.53 -8.60 13.33
C GLU A 21 -16.28 -7.97 14.50
N GLU A 22 -17.59 -8.24 14.55
CA GLU A 22 -18.51 -7.77 15.58
C GLU A 22 -19.10 -9.00 16.31
N SER A 23 -19.11 -8.94 17.64
CA SER A 23 -19.69 -10.00 18.47
C SER A 23 -20.27 -9.41 19.75
N SER A 24 -21.00 -10.24 20.49
CA SER A 24 -21.60 -9.89 21.79
C SER A 24 -20.61 -9.89 22.96
N ASP A 25 -19.42 -10.47 22.74
CA ASP A 25 -18.34 -10.58 23.73
C ASP A 25 -17.03 -10.13 23.09
N MET A 26 -16.25 -9.34 23.83
CA MET A 26 -14.97 -8.78 23.42
C MET A 26 -13.99 -9.89 23.00
N TYR A 27 -13.87 -10.94 23.80
CA TYR A 27 -12.95 -12.04 23.51
C TYR A 27 -13.37 -12.78 22.24
N ALA A 28 -14.67 -13.01 22.06
CA ALA A 28 -15.21 -13.64 20.85
C ALA A 28 -14.99 -12.78 19.58
N SER A 29 -15.06 -11.45 19.68
CA SER A 29 -14.75 -10.56 18.55
C SER A 29 -13.28 -10.64 18.15
N VAL A 30 -12.38 -10.67 19.14
CA VAL A 30 -10.94 -10.80 18.93
C VAL A 30 -10.59 -12.13 18.27
N ASP A 31 -11.10 -13.26 18.79
CA ASP A 31 -10.83 -14.59 18.24
C ASP A 31 -11.28 -14.72 16.78
N LYS A 32 -12.50 -14.25 16.48
CA LYS A 32 -13.03 -14.25 15.11
C LYS A 32 -12.20 -13.39 14.16
N ALA A 33 -11.79 -12.20 14.61
CA ALA A 33 -10.96 -11.31 13.81
C ALA A 33 -9.56 -11.89 13.57
N ILE A 34 -8.97 -12.57 14.57
CA ILE A 34 -7.70 -13.29 14.44
C ILE A 34 -7.81 -14.42 13.42
N ASP A 35 -8.87 -15.22 13.47
CA ASP A 35 -9.07 -16.32 12.53
C ASP A 35 -9.23 -15.82 11.09
N LYS A 36 -9.95 -14.71 10.90
CA LYS A 36 -10.09 -14.03 9.61
C LYS A 36 -8.75 -13.53 9.08
N LEU A 37 -7.95 -12.91 9.94
CA LEU A 37 -6.61 -12.42 9.60
C LEU A 37 -5.67 -13.58 9.22
N LYS A 38 -5.67 -14.67 9.98
CA LYS A 38 -4.88 -15.89 9.68
C LYS A 38 -5.23 -16.46 8.31
N ARG A 39 -6.52 -16.61 7.97
CA ARG A 39 -6.95 -17.11 6.65
C ARG A 39 -6.47 -16.21 5.52
N GLN A 40 -6.55 -14.89 5.68
CA GLN A 40 -6.06 -13.93 4.69
C GLN A 40 -4.54 -14.01 4.53
N LEU A 41 -3.80 -14.23 5.62
CA LEU A 41 -2.35 -14.37 5.62
C LEU A 41 -1.90 -15.65 4.91
N VAL A 42 -2.58 -16.78 5.15
CA VAL A 42 -2.30 -18.07 4.49
C VAL A 42 -2.54 -17.96 2.98
N LYS A 43 -3.69 -17.42 2.56
CA LYS A 43 -3.97 -17.17 1.14
C LYS A 43 -2.92 -16.28 0.48
N TYR A 44 -2.44 -15.28 1.20
CA TYR A 44 -1.39 -14.40 0.71
C TYR A 44 -0.05 -15.11 0.57
N LYS A 45 0.33 -15.94 1.55
CA LYS A 45 1.55 -16.77 1.50
C LYS A 45 1.50 -17.75 0.33
N ASP A 46 0.37 -18.42 0.12
CA ASP A 46 0.21 -19.39 -0.97
C ASP A 46 0.33 -18.69 -2.34
N HIS A 47 -0.25 -17.49 -2.48
CA HIS A 47 -0.13 -16.70 -3.71
C HIS A 47 1.31 -16.20 -4.01
N LEU A 48 2.16 -16.06 -2.99
CA LEU A 48 3.58 -15.74 -3.17
C LEU A 48 4.37 -16.97 -3.61
N ASN A 49 4.09 -18.14 -3.02
CA ASN A 49 4.79 -19.38 -3.35
C ASN A 49 4.46 -19.87 -4.77
N ASP A 50 3.23 -19.65 -5.23
CA ASP A 50 2.78 -20.01 -6.58
C ASP A 50 3.49 -19.20 -7.70
N ARG A 51 4.06 -18.04 -7.36
CA ARG A 51 4.90 -17.25 -8.29
C ARG A 51 6.38 -17.66 -8.31
N GLY A 52 6.84 -18.41 -7.31
CA GLY A 52 8.24 -18.80 -7.15
C GLY A 52 8.60 -20.14 -7.80
N THR A 53 7.61 -20.96 -8.15
CA THR A 53 7.85 -22.31 -8.67
C THR A 53 6.77 -22.66 -9.67
N ASN A 54 7.00 -22.46 -10.98
CA ASN A 54 6.60 -23.43 -11.99
C ASN A 54 7.06 -23.07 -13.42
N VAL A 55 7.82 -24.01 -13.98
CA VAL A 55 8.00 -24.26 -15.41
C VAL A 55 6.65 -24.75 -15.97
N PRO A 56 6.22 -24.38 -17.19
CA PRO A 56 4.83 -24.46 -17.60
C PRO A 56 4.47 -25.83 -18.19
N VAL A 57 3.35 -26.41 -17.76
CA VAL A 57 2.55 -27.34 -18.58
C VAL A 57 1.06 -27.11 -18.30
N HIS A 58 0.31 -26.96 -19.38
CA HIS A 58 -1.12 -26.70 -19.53
C HIS A 58 -2.06 -27.48 -18.58
N GLU A 59 -3.11 -26.79 -18.11
CA GLU A 59 -4.49 -27.09 -18.54
C GLU A 59 -5.38 -25.87 -18.28
N VAL A 60 -6.21 -25.56 -19.28
CA VAL A 60 -7.04 -24.36 -19.36
C VAL A 60 -8.32 -24.65 -18.60
N ASP A 61 -8.60 -23.91 -17.52
CA ASP A 61 -9.95 -23.81 -16.98
C ASP A 61 -10.40 -22.35 -17.01
N GLU A 62 -11.49 -22.14 -17.76
CA GLU A 62 -12.13 -20.86 -17.97
C GLU A 62 -12.96 -20.52 -16.74
N SER A 63 -12.49 -19.58 -15.92
CA SER A 63 -13.41 -18.64 -15.25
C SER A 63 -12.65 -17.49 -14.60
N GLU A 64 -13.24 -16.31 -14.76
CA GLU A 64 -12.83 -15.03 -14.17
C GLU A 64 -11.58 -14.40 -14.78
N GLN A 65 -11.77 -13.85 -15.98
CA GLN A 65 -11.21 -12.53 -16.30
C GLN A 65 -11.66 -11.53 -15.21
N LYS A 66 -11.00 -11.54 -14.05
CA LYS A 66 -10.96 -10.38 -13.16
C LYS A 66 -10.16 -9.35 -13.91
N SER A 67 -10.89 -8.59 -14.74
CA SER A 67 -10.43 -7.35 -15.30
C SER A 67 -9.75 -6.59 -14.15
N LEU A 68 -8.44 -6.41 -14.28
CA LEU A 68 -7.63 -5.67 -13.32
C LEU A 68 -8.01 -4.20 -13.45
N HIS A 69 -9.25 -3.85 -13.11
CA HIS A 69 -9.72 -2.48 -13.00
C HIS A 69 -8.94 -1.87 -11.84
N ARG A 70 -7.84 -1.21 -12.21
CA ARG A 70 -7.12 -0.30 -11.33
C ARG A 70 -7.99 0.95 -11.23
N GLU A 71 -8.87 0.95 -10.24
CA GLU A 71 -9.66 2.13 -9.91
C GLU A 71 -8.83 3.07 -9.03
N ILE A 72 -8.94 4.38 -9.27
CA ILE A 72 -8.31 5.40 -8.42
C ILE A 72 -9.11 5.48 -7.12
N ILE A 73 -8.69 4.72 -6.11
CA ILE A 73 -9.42 4.52 -4.86
C ILE A 73 -9.41 5.79 -3.97
N ARG A 74 -8.46 6.71 -4.20
CA ARG A 74 -8.32 7.91 -3.38
C ARG A 74 -7.58 9.02 -4.11
N THR A 75 -8.22 10.18 -4.20
CA THR A 75 -7.60 11.45 -4.66
C THR A 75 -7.36 12.32 -3.44
N TRP A 76 -6.11 12.72 -3.21
CA TRP A 76 -5.76 13.62 -2.12
C TRP A 76 -5.23 14.93 -2.69
N THR A 77 -6.01 16.00 -2.54
CA THR A 77 -5.58 17.34 -2.90
C THR A 77 -4.89 17.95 -1.68
N TYR A 78 -3.59 18.18 -1.78
CA TYR A 78 -2.83 18.85 -0.73
C TYR A 78 -2.41 20.25 -1.20
N PHE A 79 -2.80 21.27 -0.43
CA PHE A 79 -2.20 22.59 -0.53
C PHE A 79 -0.90 22.56 0.28
N GLN A 80 0.19 22.13 -0.35
CA GLN A 80 1.52 22.19 0.24
C GLN A 80 2.14 23.55 -0.07
N LYS A 81 2.85 24.12 0.90
CA LYS A 81 3.69 25.29 0.65
C LYS A 81 4.81 24.88 -0.31
N PRO A 82 5.19 25.74 -1.27
CA PRO A 82 6.39 25.51 -2.05
C PRO A 82 7.58 25.29 -1.12
N MET A 83 8.43 24.32 -1.46
CA MET A 83 9.60 23.92 -0.67
C MET A 83 10.73 23.50 -1.59
N THR A 84 11.95 23.47 -1.07
CA THR A 84 13.11 23.02 -1.85
C THR A 84 13.16 21.47 -1.94
N PRO A 85 13.87 20.89 -2.91
CA PRO A 85 14.07 19.44 -2.98
C PRO A 85 14.68 18.83 -1.70
N GLU A 86 15.54 19.58 -1.02
CA GLU A 86 16.17 19.18 0.24
C GLU A 86 15.16 19.14 1.39
N GLU A 87 14.31 20.15 1.50
CA GLU A 87 13.20 20.17 2.47
C GLU A 87 12.20 19.04 2.20
N ALA A 88 11.92 18.78 0.92
CA ALA A 88 11.07 17.68 0.49
C ALA A 88 11.68 16.31 0.85
N ALA A 89 13.01 16.15 0.77
CA ALA A 89 13.71 14.94 1.19
C ALA A 89 13.56 14.70 2.70
N MET A 90 13.75 15.75 3.51
CA MET A 90 13.55 15.67 4.97
C MET A 90 12.10 15.29 5.32
N GLN A 91 11.12 15.84 4.60
CA GLN A 91 9.72 15.48 4.81
C GLN A 91 9.39 14.06 4.34
N LEU A 92 10.00 13.60 3.25
CA LEU A 92 9.84 12.23 2.77
C LEU A 92 10.23 11.23 3.86
N ASP A 93 11.38 11.45 4.49
CA ASP A 93 11.89 10.64 5.59
C ASP A 93 11.00 10.74 6.83
N ALA A 94 10.64 11.97 7.24
CA ALA A 94 9.84 12.21 8.45
C ALA A 94 8.42 11.64 8.36
N LEU A 95 7.85 11.57 7.15
CA LEU A 95 6.53 10.99 6.90
C LEU A 95 6.59 9.49 6.58
N GLU A 96 7.79 8.90 6.51
CA GLU A 96 8.04 7.50 6.10
C GLU A 96 7.29 7.12 4.80
N LYS A 97 7.22 8.08 3.86
CA LYS A 97 6.52 7.89 2.59
C LYS A 97 7.45 7.33 1.53
N SER A 98 6.90 6.63 0.54
CA SER A 98 7.70 6.13 -0.59
C SER A 98 8.04 7.19 -1.63
N PHE A 99 7.19 8.20 -1.77
CA PHE A 99 7.40 9.36 -2.62
C PHE A 99 6.61 10.55 -2.05
N LEU A 100 7.04 11.75 -2.38
CA LEU A 100 6.41 13.01 -2.02
C LEU A 100 6.28 13.88 -3.28
N VAL A 101 5.07 14.40 -3.50
CA VAL A 101 4.80 15.37 -4.56
C VAL A 101 4.77 16.75 -3.90
N PHE A 102 5.54 17.69 -4.44
CA PHE A 102 5.66 19.04 -3.91
C PHE A 102 5.73 20.07 -5.03
N ILE A 103 5.55 21.34 -4.69
CA ILE A 103 5.83 22.45 -5.60
C ILE A 103 7.24 22.93 -5.27
N ASP A 104 8.11 22.92 -6.25
CA ASP A 104 9.48 23.37 -6.11
C ASP A 104 9.53 24.91 -5.94
N ALA A 105 10.20 25.37 -4.89
CA ALA A 105 10.24 26.79 -4.54
C ALA A 105 11.01 27.66 -5.54
N GLU A 106 11.92 27.10 -6.34
CA GLU A 106 12.72 27.83 -7.31
C GLU A 106 12.04 27.89 -8.68
N THR A 107 11.43 26.77 -9.09
CA THR A 107 10.86 26.62 -10.44
C THR A 107 9.34 26.82 -10.49
N ASP A 108 8.67 26.88 -9.34
CA ASP A 108 7.20 26.89 -9.18
C ASP A 108 6.51 25.73 -9.93
N ALA A 109 7.27 24.65 -10.19
CA ALA A 109 6.82 23.47 -10.89
C ALA A 109 6.47 22.35 -9.91
N VAL A 110 5.55 21.48 -10.32
CA VAL A 110 5.24 20.28 -9.54
C VAL A 110 6.35 19.26 -9.74
N SER A 111 7.04 18.90 -8.67
CA SER A 111 8.12 17.92 -8.66
C SER A 111 7.78 16.73 -7.76
N VAL A 112 8.42 15.59 -8.02
CA VAL A 112 8.23 14.37 -7.22
C VAL A 112 9.58 13.87 -6.73
N ILE A 113 9.74 13.72 -5.41
CA ILE A 113 10.91 13.09 -4.81
C ILE A 113 10.56 11.68 -4.29
N TYR A 114 11.47 10.72 -4.40
CA TYR A 114 11.25 9.33 -3.98
C TYR A 114 12.55 8.64 -3.54
N HIS A 115 12.43 7.55 -2.78
CA HIS A 115 13.58 6.71 -2.44
C HIS A 115 13.98 5.81 -3.61
N ARG A 116 15.25 5.85 -4.01
CA ARG A 116 15.82 4.91 -4.96
C ARG A 116 16.26 3.62 -4.25
N GLN A 117 16.53 2.58 -5.05
CA GLN A 117 16.98 1.28 -4.53
C GLN A 117 18.43 1.30 -4.04
N ASP A 118 19.22 2.28 -4.47
CA ASP A 118 20.62 2.49 -4.06
C ASP A 118 20.77 3.24 -2.73
N GLY A 119 19.66 3.66 -2.11
CA GLY A 119 19.64 4.39 -0.84
C GLY A 119 19.66 5.91 -0.99
N ASP A 120 19.85 6.42 -2.22
CA ASP A 120 19.78 7.84 -2.52
C ASP A 120 18.35 8.30 -2.84
N TYR A 121 18.18 9.61 -3.04
CA TYR A 121 16.93 10.21 -3.49
C TYR A 121 16.89 10.34 -5.02
N GLY A 122 15.72 10.10 -5.59
CA GLY A 122 15.41 10.43 -6.97
C GLY A 122 14.46 11.62 -7.04
N LEU A 123 14.73 12.56 -7.95
CA LEU A 123 13.87 13.71 -8.23
C LEU A 123 13.33 13.59 -9.65
N ILE A 124 12.02 13.80 -9.82
CA ILE A 124 11.33 13.85 -11.10
C ILE A 124 10.78 15.26 -11.29
N GLU A 125 11.25 15.92 -12.34
CA GLU A 125 10.82 17.25 -12.74
C GLU A 125 10.13 17.17 -14.11
N PRO A 126 8.87 17.60 -14.25
CA PRO A 126 8.21 17.66 -15.53
C PRO A 126 8.77 18.84 -16.34
N ARG A 127 9.50 18.55 -17.41
CA ARG A 127 9.87 19.56 -18.42
C ARG A 127 8.75 19.69 -19.45
N ARG A 128 8.37 20.92 -19.78
CA ARG A 128 7.50 21.25 -20.91
C ARG A 128 8.31 21.36 -22.20
#